data_AF-A0A0D0A121-F1
#
_entry.id   AF-A0A0D0A121-F1
#
_cell.length_a   1.000
_cell.length_b   1.000
_cell.length_c   1.000
_cell.angle_alpha   90.00
_cell.angle_beta   90.00
_cell.angle_gamma   90.00
#
_symmetry.space_group_name_H-M   'P 1'
#
loop_
_entity.id
_entity.type
_entity.pdbx_description
1 polymer ?
#
loop_
_entity_poly.entity_id
_entity_poly.type
_entity_poly.pdbx_seq_one_letter_code
_entity_poly.pdbx_strand_id
1 'polypeptide(L)'
;MNVKTASATVTKSECRAQHAIENPLLKLAKYLTGSINEILMASLVEWLKGGQQVEEGVWPDRKHNMAKLLYEYLSTWCSDLKKIVASIVPSMYDLIPPSHVPPQQHAAWVEEAAMKLLKDSIFLCNGVDDQRKTENTSHPVLREAAISFFYTGSYRVARRRPEVFQKLLPLECLALVCTTVNCVLDGFSKNGSGKSFPKFSAKEYSSLYTAMLAKLEMIMDDPYHGPKLVQQLHSWAAAGWRGGVLQSRRQCERHLKAFSFENHP
;
A
#
# COMPACT_ATOMS: atom_id res chain seq x y z
N MET A 1 -14.45 18.54 18.07
CA MET A 1 -14.25 18.10 16.67
C MET A 1 -15.61 18.20 15.98
N ASN A 2 -15.72 18.93 14.85
CA ASN A 2 -17.01 19.15 14.18
C ASN A 2 -17.52 17.82 13.57
N VAL A 3 -18.79 17.47 13.78
CA VAL A 3 -19.42 16.22 13.31
C VAL A 3 -19.23 16.02 11.80
N LYS A 4 -19.22 17.13 11.04
CA LYS A 4 -18.98 17.13 9.59
C LYS A 4 -17.62 16.54 9.21
N THR A 5 -16.55 16.91 9.92
CA THR A 5 -15.19 16.46 9.64
C THR A 5 -14.95 15.01 10.08
N ALA A 6 -15.66 14.56 11.12
CA ALA A 6 -15.58 13.19 11.61
C ALA A 6 -16.18 12.19 10.61
N SER A 7 -17.40 12.44 10.09
CA SER A 7 -18.08 11.55 9.13
C SER A 7 -17.31 11.41 7.81
N ALA A 8 -16.79 12.51 7.26
CA ALA A 8 -15.97 12.47 6.05
C ALA A 8 -14.64 11.72 6.25
N THR A 9 -14.02 11.82 7.43
CA THR A 9 -12.77 11.12 7.76
C THR A 9 -12.99 9.62 7.89
N VAL A 10 -14.09 9.21 8.54
CA VAL A 10 -14.50 7.79 8.64
C VAL A 10 -14.74 7.21 7.25
N THR A 11 -15.59 7.85 6.45
CA THR A 11 -15.90 7.42 5.07
C THR A 11 -14.64 7.24 4.22
N LYS A 12 -13.74 8.22 4.23
CA LYS A 12 -12.46 8.12 3.51
C LYS A 12 -11.58 6.97 3.99
N SER A 13 -11.58 6.69 5.29
CA SER A 13 -10.82 5.57 5.85
C SER A 13 -11.42 4.22 5.50
N GLU A 14 -12.75 4.11 5.44
CA GLU A 14 -13.47 2.92 5.01
C GLU A 14 -13.26 2.65 3.53
N CYS A 15 -13.36 3.67 2.67
CA CYS A 15 -13.05 3.54 1.25
C CYS A 15 -11.64 3.02 1.03
N ARG A 16 -10.63 3.52 1.77
CA ARG A 16 -9.25 3.00 1.68
C ARG A 16 -9.15 1.53 2.06
N ALA A 17 -9.80 1.15 3.16
CA ALA A 17 -9.72 -0.22 3.66
C ALA A 17 -10.41 -1.21 2.73
N GLN A 18 -11.58 -0.84 2.19
CA GLN A 18 -12.27 -1.66 1.19
C GLN A 18 -11.47 -1.75 -0.11
N HIS A 19 -10.97 -0.61 -0.57
CA HIS A 19 -10.17 -0.53 -1.78
C HIS A 19 -8.89 -1.38 -1.71
N ALA A 20 -8.23 -1.42 -0.55
CA ALA A 20 -7.05 -2.26 -0.33
C ALA A 20 -7.32 -3.76 -0.52
N ILE A 21 -8.54 -4.21 -0.20
CA ILE A 21 -8.92 -5.63 -0.26
C ILE A 21 -9.44 -6.00 -1.64
N GLU A 22 -10.26 -5.16 -2.28
CA GLU A 22 -10.96 -5.57 -3.50
C GLU A 22 -10.22 -5.24 -4.79
N ASN A 23 -9.64 -4.04 -4.88
CA ASN A 23 -9.00 -3.59 -6.11
C ASN A 23 -8.09 -2.40 -5.79
N PRO A 24 -6.92 -2.59 -5.19
CA PRO A 24 -6.04 -1.54 -4.72
C PRO A 24 -5.46 -0.64 -5.82
N LEU A 25 -5.69 -0.94 -7.11
CA LEU A 25 -5.25 -0.13 -8.23
C LEU A 25 -6.43 0.25 -9.14
N LEU A 26 -7.27 1.15 -8.64
CA LEU A 26 -8.49 1.61 -9.31
C LEU A 26 -8.18 2.22 -10.68
N LYS A 27 -8.82 1.72 -11.73
CA LYS A 27 -8.96 2.45 -12.99
C LYS A 27 -10.00 3.56 -12.79
N LEU A 28 -9.76 4.73 -13.38
CA LEU A 28 -10.79 5.76 -13.45
C LEU A 28 -11.96 5.21 -14.29
N ALA A 29 -12.98 4.71 -13.62
CA ALA A 29 -14.20 4.25 -14.26
C ALA A 29 -15.21 5.40 -14.31
N LYS A 30 -16.09 5.38 -15.33
CA LYS A 30 -17.23 6.32 -15.38
C LYS A 30 -18.12 6.21 -14.14
N TYR A 31 -18.10 5.04 -13.49
CA TYR A 31 -18.88 4.69 -12.31
C TYR A 31 -17.99 4.12 -11.22
N LEU A 32 -18.32 4.41 -9.96
CA LEU A 32 -17.69 3.78 -8.79
C LEU A 32 -17.95 2.27 -8.78
N THR A 33 -17.03 1.48 -8.21
CA THR A 33 -17.31 0.06 -7.94
C THR A 33 -18.52 -0.07 -7.01
N GLY A 34 -19.22 -1.21 -7.08
CA GLY A 34 -20.43 -1.45 -6.29
C GLY A 34 -20.23 -1.20 -4.79
N SER A 35 -19.16 -1.77 -4.24
CA SER A 35 -18.72 -1.62 -2.85
C SER A 35 -18.40 -0.18 -2.43
N ILE A 36 -17.67 0.58 -3.24
CA ILE A 36 -17.35 1.99 -2.92
C ILE A 36 -18.61 2.85 -3.02
N ASN A 37 -19.49 2.54 -3.98
CA ASN A 37 -20.79 3.20 -4.08
C ASN A 37 -21.66 2.90 -2.85
N GLU A 38 -21.66 1.67 -2.34
CA GLU A 38 -22.37 1.29 -1.11
C GLU A 38 -21.83 2.01 0.11
N ILE A 39 -20.50 2.12 0.28
CA ILE A 39 -19.89 2.88 1.38
C ILE A 39 -20.31 4.35 1.32
N LEU A 40 -20.28 4.96 0.13
CA LEU A 40 -20.73 6.34 -0.03
C LEU A 40 -22.23 6.51 0.26
N MET A 41 -23.06 5.56 -0.16
CA MET A 41 -24.50 5.59 0.12
C MET A 41 -24.77 5.43 1.62
N ALA A 42 -24.06 4.53 2.31
CA ALA A 42 -24.18 4.37 3.75
C ALA A 42 -23.80 5.67 4.48
N SER A 43 -22.67 6.28 4.11
CA SER A 43 -22.25 7.57 4.66
C SER A 43 -23.25 8.70 4.37
N LEU A 44 -23.86 8.69 3.18
CA LEU A 44 -24.91 9.66 2.81
C LEU A 44 -26.16 9.47 3.68
N VAL A 45 -26.58 8.22 3.90
CA VAL A 45 -27.72 7.91 4.77
C VAL A 45 -27.46 8.35 6.21
N GLU A 46 -26.27 8.08 6.74
CA GLU A 46 -25.88 8.56 8.08
C GLU A 46 -25.86 10.09 8.17
N TRP A 47 -25.35 10.75 7.13
CA TRP A 47 -25.32 12.21 7.05
C TRP A 47 -26.73 12.81 7.12
N LEU A 48 -27.66 12.26 6.33
CA LEU A 48 -29.06 12.69 6.30
C LEU A 48 -29.78 12.39 7.62
N LYS A 49 -29.53 11.22 8.23
CA LYS A 49 -30.04 10.87 9.56
C LYS A 49 -29.56 11.83 10.66
N GLY A 50 -28.38 12.42 10.48
CA GLY A 50 -27.85 13.47 11.36
C GLY A 50 -28.53 14.83 11.23
N GLY A 51 -29.64 14.94 10.49
CA GLY A 51 -30.38 16.18 10.27
C GLY A 51 -29.70 17.14 9.29
N GLN A 52 -28.66 16.68 8.58
CA GLN A 52 -27.95 17.48 7.60
C GLN A 52 -28.64 17.34 6.25
N GLN A 53 -28.73 18.42 5.49
CA GLN A 53 -29.22 18.37 4.11
C GLN A 53 -28.05 18.28 3.14
N VAL A 54 -28.35 17.72 1.97
CA VAL A 54 -27.46 17.70 0.81
C VAL A 54 -28.04 18.74 -0.15
N GLU A 55 -27.20 19.65 -0.64
CA GLU A 55 -27.64 20.65 -1.61
C GLU A 55 -28.31 19.97 -2.82
N GLU A 56 -29.39 20.56 -3.30
CA GLU A 56 -30.10 20.08 -4.47
C GLU A 56 -29.14 20.00 -5.67
N GLY A 57 -29.22 18.88 -6.41
CA GLY A 57 -28.31 18.62 -7.52
C GLY A 57 -26.88 18.21 -7.13
N VAL A 58 -26.59 17.91 -5.86
CA VAL A 58 -25.32 17.27 -5.46
C VAL A 58 -25.41 15.75 -5.58
N TRP A 59 -26.51 15.16 -5.13
CA TRP A 59 -26.76 13.73 -5.28
C TRP A 59 -28.17 13.49 -5.82
N PRO A 60 -28.36 12.66 -6.85
CA PRO A 60 -27.37 11.82 -7.55
C PRO A 60 -26.55 12.56 -8.65
N ASP A 61 -26.88 13.81 -8.98
CA ASP A 61 -26.41 14.47 -10.20
C ASP A 61 -24.89 14.67 -10.30
N ARG A 62 -24.18 14.86 -9.19
CA ARG A 62 -22.70 15.00 -9.18
C ARG A 62 -21.95 13.71 -8.81
N LYS A 63 -22.60 12.55 -8.92
CA LYS A 63 -21.99 11.23 -8.61
C LYS A 63 -20.66 11.02 -9.35
N HIS A 64 -20.53 11.47 -10.59
CA HIS A 64 -19.29 11.37 -11.36
C HIS A 64 -18.15 12.21 -10.75
N ASN A 65 -18.44 13.44 -10.28
CA ASN A 65 -17.43 14.29 -9.65
C ASN A 65 -16.96 13.70 -8.31
N MET A 66 -17.87 13.07 -7.55
CA MET A 66 -17.51 12.34 -6.34
C MET A 66 -16.61 11.14 -6.65
N ALA A 67 -16.91 10.42 -7.74
CA ALA A 67 -16.07 9.32 -8.21
C ALA A 67 -14.65 9.78 -8.56
N LYS A 68 -14.53 10.93 -9.24
CA LYS A 68 -13.24 11.55 -9.56
C LYS A 68 -12.45 11.95 -8.31
N LEU A 69 -13.10 12.59 -7.33
CA LEU A 69 -12.46 12.97 -6.07
C LEU A 69 -11.97 11.75 -5.27
N LEU A 70 -12.74 10.66 -5.24
CA LEU A 70 -12.32 9.41 -4.63
C LEU A 70 -11.15 8.77 -5.38
N TYR A 71 -11.17 8.77 -6.71
CA TYR A 71 -10.06 8.29 -7.51
C TYR A 71 -8.78 9.08 -7.21
N GLU A 72 -8.84 10.41 -7.18
CA GLU A 72 -7.69 11.27 -6.83
C GLU A 72 -7.19 11.00 -5.40
N TYR A 73 -8.12 10.80 -4.46
CA TYR A 73 -7.80 10.45 -3.08
C TYR A 73 -7.08 9.10 -2.96
N LEU A 74 -7.59 8.05 -3.61
CA LEU A 74 -7.01 6.70 -3.57
C LEU A 74 -5.70 6.62 -4.37
N SER A 75 -5.57 7.39 -5.45
CA SER A 75 -4.31 7.58 -6.19
C SER A 75 -3.23 8.26 -5.33
N THR A 76 -3.63 9.24 -4.52
CA THR A 76 -2.72 9.88 -3.54
C THR A 76 -2.25 8.87 -2.50
N TRP A 77 -3.16 8.05 -1.97
CA TRP A 77 -2.83 6.98 -1.04
C TRP A 77 -1.83 5.97 -1.62
N CYS A 78 -2.01 5.53 -2.87
CA CYS A 78 -1.05 4.67 -3.56
C CYS A 78 0.31 5.36 -3.80
N SER A 79 0.31 6.67 -4.01
CA SER A 79 1.55 7.45 -4.13
C SER A 79 2.35 7.47 -2.83
N ASP A 80 1.70 7.37 -1.67
CA ASP A 80 2.39 7.25 -0.39
C ASP A 80 3.05 5.89 -0.20
N LEU A 81 2.46 4.80 -0.72
CA LEU A 81 3.15 3.50 -0.81
C LEU A 81 4.42 3.62 -1.65
N LYS A 82 4.34 4.30 -2.81
CA LYS A 82 5.52 4.53 -3.66
C LYS A 82 6.63 5.27 -2.90
N LYS A 83 6.30 6.27 -2.08
CA LYS A 83 7.30 7.00 -1.28
C LYS A 83 7.99 6.08 -0.26
N ILE A 84 7.23 5.25 0.45
CA ILE A 84 7.77 4.26 1.38
C ILE A 84 8.73 3.34 0.65
N VAL A 85 8.29 2.74 -0.46
CA VAL A 85 9.10 1.83 -1.26
C VAL A 85 10.37 2.52 -1.77
N ALA A 86 10.27 3.73 -2.31
CA ALA A 86 11.41 4.51 -2.79
C ALA A 86 12.44 4.79 -1.69
N SER A 87 12.02 4.90 -0.43
CA SER A 87 12.95 5.11 0.69
C SER A 87 13.69 3.86 1.16
N ILE A 88 13.14 2.66 0.93
CA ILE A 88 13.72 1.40 1.44
C ILE A 88 14.39 0.56 0.35
N VAL A 89 13.97 0.70 -0.91
CA VAL A 89 14.51 -0.05 -2.05
C VAL A 89 16.02 0.11 -2.20
N PRO A 90 16.60 1.33 -2.11
CA PRO A 90 18.03 1.50 -2.34
C PRO A 90 18.93 0.71 -1.39
N SER A 91 18.58 0.64 -0.11
CA SER A 91 19.35 -0.10 0.89
C SER A 91 19.07 -1.60 0.86
N MET A 92 17.82 -2.01 0.62
CA MET A 92 17.42 -3.42 0.67
C MET A 92 17.86 -4.22 -0.57
N TYR A 93 18.20 -3.54 -1.66
CA TYR A 93 18.66 -4.17 -2.91
C TYR A 93 20.09 -3.78 -3.31
N ASP A 94 20.85 -3.18 -2.37
CA ASP A 94 22.23 -2.75 -2.63
C ASP A 94 22.39 -1.83 -3.85
N LEU A 95 21.40 -0.95 -4.07
CA LEU A 95 21.46 0.04 -5.15
C LEU A 95 22.31 1.26 -4.78
N ILE A 96 22.74 1.39 -3.52
CA ILE A 96 23.66 2.45 -3.09
C ILE A 96 25.05 2.09 -3.65
N PRO A 97 25.63 2.93 -4.53
CA PRO A 97 26.94 2.63 -5.10
C PRO A 97 28.01 2.52 -3.99
N PRO A 98 28.85 1.47 -4.02
CA PRO A 98 29.97 1.34 -3.10
C PRO A 98 30.94 2.52 -3.18
N SER A 99 31.72 2.74 -2.12
CA SER A 99 32.68 3.85 -2.02
C SER A 99 33.76 3.87 -3.10
N HIS A 100 34.06 2.73 -3.72
CA HIS A 100 35.03 2.63 -4.81
C HIS A 100 34.47 3.07 -6.17
N VAL A 101 33.14 3.19 -6.31
CA VAL A 101 32.51 3.64 -7.55
C VAL A 101 32.61 5.17 -7.63
N PRO A 102 33.20 5.75 -8.70
CA PRO A 102 33.28 7.20 -8.85
C PRO A 102 31.89 7.85 -8.94
N PRO A 103 31.68 9.06 -8.37
CA PRO A 103 30.38 9.75 -8.41
C PRO A 103 29.76 9.88 -9.82
N GLN A 104 30.59 10.03 -10.85
CA GLN A 104 30.14 10.13 -12.24
C GLN A 104 29.50 8.84 -12.77
N GLN A 105 29.80 7.70 -12.15
CA GLN A 105 29.29 6.37 -12.52
C GLN A 105 28.14 5.90 -11.62
N HIS A 106 27.77 6.66 -10.58
CA HIS A 106 26.74 6.26 -9.62
C HIS A 106 25.39 5.99 -10.29
N ALA A 107 24.96 6.85 -11.21
CA ALA A 107 23.71 6.65 -11.93
C ALA A 107 23.72 5.36 -12.76
N ALA A 108 24.79 5.12 -13.53
CA ALA A 108 24.93 3.90 -14.34
C ALA A 108 24.96 2.63 -13.49
N TRP A 109 25.64 2.67 -12.33
CA TRP A 109 25.62 1.56 -11.36
C TRP A 109 24.19 1.22 -10.91
N VAL A 110 23.43 2.24 -10.52
CA VAL A 110 22.05 2.06 -10.04
C VAL A 110 21.14 1.57 -11.18
N GLU A 111 21.29 2.12 -12.38
CA GLU A 111 20.54 1.69 -13.57
C GLU A 111 20.78 0.20 -13.86
N GLU A 112 22.04 -0.23 -13.89
CA GLU A 112 22.41 -1.61 -14.16
C GLU A 112 21.89 -2.57 -13.08
N ALA A 113 22.05 -2.20 -11.81
CA ALA A 113 21.55 -2.99 -10.68
C ALA A 113 20.01 -3.11 -10.71
N ALA A 114 19.30 -2.01 -10.98
CA ALA A 114 17.84 -2.02 -11.12
C ALA A 114 17.37 -2.86 -12.32
N MET A 115 18.06 -2.78 -13.47
CA MET A 115 17.77 -3.63 -14.63
C MET A 115 17.94 -5.11 -14.32
N LYS A 116 18.99 -5.49 -13.58
CA LYS A 116 19.20 -6.89 -13.13
C LYS A 116 18.07 -7.37 -12.25
N LEU A 117 17.59 -6.54 -11.33
CA LEU A 117 16.48 -6.88 -10.44
C LEU A 117 15.14 -7.03 -11.18
N LEU A 118 14.90 -6.18 -12.18
CA LEU A 118 13.70 -6.24 -13.02
C LEU A 118 13.70 -7.45 -13.96
N LYS A 119 14.88 -7.83 -14.46
CA LYS A 119 15.04 -9.00 -15.31
C LYS A 119 14.54 -10.23 -14.57
N ASP A 120 13.65 -10.98 -15.23
CA ASP A 120 13.02 -12.20 -14.71
C ASP A 120 12.33 -12.01 -13.35
N SER A 121 12.00 -10.76 -12.98
CA SER A 121 11.42 -10.40 -11.67
C SER A 121 12.23 -10.88 -10.46
N ILE A 122 13.57 -10.88 -10.55
CA ILE A 122 14.47 -11.28 -9.46
C ILE A 122 14.18 -10.52 -8.16
N PHE A 123 13.72 -9.27 -8.25
CA PHE A 123 13.30 -8.47 -7.10
C PHE A 123 12.22 -9.14 -6.21
N LEU A 124 11.46 -10.12 -6.73
CA LEU A 124 10.49 -10.85 -5.91
C LEU A 124 11.12 -11.93 -5.03
N CYS A 125 12.32 -12.40 -5.38
CA CYS A 125 12.89 -13.63 -4.86
C CYS A 125 13.89 -13.36 -3.73
N ASN A 126 13.93 -14.23 -2.72
CA ASN A 126 14.91 -14.20 -1.63
C ASN A 126 15.90 -15.38 -1.73
N GLY A 127 16.45 -15.60 -2.92
CA GLY A 127 17.32 -16.76 -3.18
C GLY A 127 16.56 -18.07 -3.32
N VAL A 128 17.16 -19.15 -2.81
CA VAL A 128 16.62 -20.52 -2.88
C VAL A 128 16.58 -21.15 -1.50
N ASP A 129 15.61 -22.03 -1.27
CA ASP A 129 15.45 -22.78 -0.03
C ASP A 129 16.37 -24.01 0.03
N ASP A 130 16.29 -24.76 1.14
CA ASP A 130 17.06 -25.99 1.38
C ASP A 130 16.82 -27.08 0.31
N GLN A 131 15.70 -27.02 -0.43
CA GLN A 131 15.39 -27.92 -1.54
C GLN A 131 15.84 -27.36 -2.90
N ARG A 132 16.62 -26.26 -2.90
CA ARG A 132 17.08 -25.52 -4.07
C ARG A 132 15.95 -24.94 -4.92
N LYS A 133 14.77 -24.73 -4.33
CA LYS A 133 13.63 -24.08 -5.00
C LYS A 133 13.61 -22.60 -4.65
N THR A 134 13.25 -21.76 -5.61
CA THR A 134 13.19 -20.31 -5.42
C THR A 134 12.22 -19.93 -4.32
N GLU A 135 12.66 -19.05 -3.41
CA GLU A 135 11.76 -18.44 -2.43
C GLU A 135 10.98 -17.31 -3.09
N ASN A 136 9.85 -17.65 -3.70
CA ASN A 136 9.04 -16.69 -4.45
C ASN A 136 8.39 -15.63 -3.54
N THR A 137 8.39 -14.37 -3.97
CA THR A 137 7.67 -13.25 -3.31
C THR A 137 8.01 -13.08 -1.82
N SER A 138 9.25 -13.38 -1.46
CA SER A 138 9.73 -13.43 -0.07
C SER A 138 10.79 -12.38 0.23
N HIS A 139 11.20 -11.58 -0.77
CA HIS A 139 12.23 -10.57 -0.58
C HIS A 139 11.87 -9.62 0.58
N PRO A 140 12.79 -9.33 1.53
CA PRO A 140 12.50 -8.57 2.74
C PRO A 140 11.85 -7.19 2.50
N VAL A 141 12.16 -6.56 1.36
CA VAL A 141 11.54 -5.27 0.98
C VAL A 141 10.02 -5.34 0.89
N LEU A 142 9.46 -6.48 0.44
CA LEU A 142 8.01 -6.65 0.26
C LEU A 142 7.31 -6.66 1.61
N ARG A 143 7.90 -7.39 2.57
CA ARG A 143 7.46 -7.42 3.95
C ARG A 143 7.50 -6.03 4.58
N GLU A 144 8.63 -5.34 4.44
CA GLU A 144 8.84 -4.04 5.05
C GLU A 144 7.87 -3.00 4.49
N ALA A 145 7.68 -2.96 3.16
CA ALA A 145 6.71 -2.09 2.51
C ALA A 145 5.27 -2.40 2.96
N ALA A 146 4.88 -3.68 3.00
CA ALA A 146 3.53 -4.09 3.38
C ALA A 146 3.22 -3.70 4.84
N ILE A 147 4.14 -3.98 5.78
CA ILE A 147 3.98 -3.62 7.18
C ILE A 147 3.94 -2.10 7.34
N SER A 148 4.90 -1.40 6.75
CA SER A 148 5.02 0.06 6.83
C SER A 148 3.77 0.77 6.29
N PHE A 149 3.18 0.26 5.22
CA PHE A 149 2.03 0.91 4.59
C PHE A 149 0.68 0.52 5.20
N PHE A 150 0.39 -0.78 5.31
CA PHE A 150 -0.94 -1.24 5.72
C PHE A 150 -1.14 -1.24 7.24
N TYR A 151 -0.09 -1.52 8.01
CA TYR A 151 -0.22 -1.76 9.47
C TYR A 151 0.21 -0.56 10.30
N THR A 152 1.38 0.01 10.01
CA THR A 152 1.99 1.07 10.83
C THR A 152 1.92 2.45 10.19
N GLY A 153 1.53 2.53 8.92
CA GLY A 153 1.41 3.80 8.20
C GLY A 153 0.39 4.75 8.83
N SER A 154 0.47 6.03 8.46
CA SER A 154 -0.42 7.10 8.96
C SER A 154 -1.91 6.77 8.84
N TYR A 155 -2.25 5.99 7.81
CA TYR A 155 -3.63 5.60 7.49
C TYR A 155 -4.14 4.36 8.23
N ARG A 156 -3.24 3.57 8.83
CA ARG A 156 -3.54 2.36 9.64
C ARG A 156 -4.64 1.47 9.04
N VAL A 157 -4.54 1.18 7.75
CA VAL A 157 -5.58 0.48 6.96
C VAL A 157 -5.98 -0.84 7.61
N ALA A 158 -5.02 -1.62 8.10
CA ALA A 158 -5.25 -2.88 8.78
C ALA A 158 -6.20 -2.77 9.99
N ARG A 159 -6.21 -1.64 10.70
CA ARG A 159 -7.06 -1.43 11.88
C ARG A 159 -8.53 -1.24 11.54
N ARG A 160 -8.85 -0.90 10.29
CA ARG A 160 -10.22 -0.74 9.80
C ARG A 160 -10.86 -2.05 9.34
N ARG A 161 -10.03 -3.05 9.06
CA ARG A 161 -10.45 -4.41 8.67
C ARG A 161 -9.72 -5.46 9.50
N PRO A 162 -9.82 -5.41 10.85
CA PRO A 162 -9.13 -6.34 11.74
C PRO A 162 -9.44 -7.81 11.42
N GLU A 163 -10.68 -8.11 11.03
CA GLU A 163 -11.16 -9.44 10.67
C GLU A 163 -10.39 -10.08 9.51
N VAL A 164 -9.81 -9.24 8.63
CA VAL A 164 -8.96 -9.65 7.52
C VAL A 164 -7.48 -9.57 7.93
N PHE A 165 -7.00 -8.36 8.27
CA PHE A 165 -5.57 -8.09 8.43
C PHE A 165 -4.95 -8.64 9.73
N GLN A 166 -5.73 -9.06 10.73
CA GLN A 166 -5.15 -9.80 11.87
C GLN A 166 -4.73 -11.21 11.48
N LYS A 167 -5.46 -11.81 10.54
CA LYS A 167 -5.26 -13.20 10.16
C LYS A 167 -4.16 -13.28 9.11
N LEU A 168 -4.31 -12.56 8.01
CA LEU A 168 -3.49 -12.72 6.82
C LEU A 168 -3.33 -11.38 6.11
N LEU A 169 -2.18 -11.14 5.48
CA LEU A 169 -2.07 -10.07 4.48
C LEU A 169 -2.76 -10.52 3.17
N PRO A 170 -3.76 -9.78 2.65
CA PRO A 170 -4.42 -10.15 1.40
C PRO A 170 -3.48 -10.21 0.20
N LEU A 171 -3.76 -11.09 -0.78
CA LEU A 171 -2.94 -11.23 -1.99
C LEU A 171 -2.96 -9.95 -2.83
N GLU A 172 -4.10 -9.26 -2.86
CA GLU A 172 -4.29 -8.00 -3.56
C GLU A 172 -3.36 -6.93 -3.00
N CYS A 173 -3.19 -6.90 -1.67
CA CYS A 173 -2.25 -6.02 -0.99
C CYS A 173 -0.80 -6.35 -1.34
N LEU A 174 -0.44 -7.64 -1.40
CA LEU A 174 0.90 -8.06 -1.79
C LEU A 174 1.18 -7.76 -3.27
N ALA A 175 0.21 -8.01 -4.17
CA ALA A 175 0.31 -7.67 -5.58
C ALA A 175 0.52 -6.17 -5.79
N LEU A 176 -0.18 -5.33 -5.01
CA LEU A 176 0.03 -3.88 -5.03
C LEU A 176 1.47 -3.53 -4.64
N VAL A 177 1.98 -4.09 -3.54
CA VAL A 177 3.36 -3.86 -3.09
C VAL A 177 4.38 -4.30 -4.14
N CYS A 178 4.24 -5.50 -4.71
CA CYS A 178 5.11 -6.01 -5.77
C CYS A 178 5.13 -5.06 -6.97
N THR A 179 3.95 -4.59 -7.38
CA THR A 179 3.78 -3.63 -8.49
C THR A 179 4.45 -2.29 -8.16
N THR A 180 4.34 -1.80 -6.92
CA THR A 180 4.99 -0.55 -6.52
C THR A 180 6.51 -0.68 -6.46
N VAL A 181 7.04 -1.81 -5.98
CA VAL A 181 8.49 -2.09 -6.03
C VAL A 181 8.99 -2.09 -7.46
N ASN A 182 8.28 -2.77 -8.36
CA ASN A 182 8.60 -2.74 -9.78
C ASN A 182 8.58 -1.31 -10.35
N CYS A 183 7.56 -0.50 -10.03
CA CYS A 183 7.48 0.90 -10.45
C CYS A 183 8.68 1.74 -9.99
N VAL A 184 9.16 1.53 -8.76
CA VAL A 184 10.33 2.24 -8.23
C VAL A 184 11.60 1.78 -8.92
N LEU A 185 11.77 0.47 -9.13
CA LEU A 185 12.90 -0.09 -9.86
C LEU A 185 12.92 0.35 -11.33
N ASP A 186 11.76 0.45 -12.00
CA ASP A 186 11.62 0.99 -13.36
C ASP A 186 12.08 2.46 -13.44
N GLY A 187 11.83 3.24 -12.38
CA GLY A 187 12.39 4.59 -12.27
C GLY A 187 13.92 4.58 -12.15
N PHE A 188 14.46 3.72 -11.30
CA PHE A 188 15.91 3.57 -11.14
C PHE A 188 16.59 3.06 -12.41
N SER A 189 16.01 2.10 -13.13
CA SER A 189 16.58 1.58 -14.38
C SER A 189 16.60 2.60 -15.52
N LYS A 190 15.83 3.69 -15.42
CA LYS A 190 15.74 4.73 -16.45
C LYS A 190 16.64 5.94 -16.23
N ASN A 191 17.01 6.24 -14.98
CA ASN A 191 17.75 7.46 -14.67
C ASN A 191 18.79 7.34 -13.55
N GLY A 192 18.85 6.22 -12.84
CA GLY A 192 19.84 5.91 -11.79
C GLY A 192 19.81 6.81 -10.54
N SER A 193 19.09 7.92 -10.59
CA SER A 193 19.19 9.02 -9.63
C SER A 193 18.14 8.97 -8.53
N GLY A 194 17.03 8.25 -8.77
CA GLY A 194 15.87 8.25 -7.88
C GLY A 194 15.19 9.61 -7.73
N LYS A 195 15.56 10.62 -8.53
CA LYS A 195 14.98 11.97 -8.48
C LYS A 195 13.59 12.04 -9.10
N SER A 196 13.33 11.19 -10.08
CA SER A 196 12.01 11.04 -10.69
C SER A 196 11.64 9.57 -10.78
N PHE A 197 10.39 9.28 -10.41
CA PHE A 197 9.80 7.95 -10.55
C PHE A 197 8.56 8.05 -11.45
N PRO A 198 8.26 7.00 -12.22
CA PRO A 198 7.03 6.89 -12.99
C PRO A 198 5.78 7.20 -12.14
N LYS A 199 4.72 7.66 -12.81
CA LYS A 199 3.47 7.95 -12.12
C LYS A 199 2.77 6.62 -11.81
N PHE A 200 2.83 6.20 -10.54
CA PHE A 200 2.13 5.02 -10.09
C PHE A 200 0.62 5.22 -10.23
N SER A 201 0.05 4.65 -11.29
CA SER A 201 -1.34 4.83 -11.68
C SER A 201 -1.86 3.57 -12.36
N ALA A 202 -3.16 3.33 -12.27
CA ALA A 202 -3.77 2.17 -12.93
C ALA A 202 -3.59 2.18 -14.45
N LYS A 203 -3.49 3.36 -15.08
CA LYS A 203 -3.25 3.47 -16.52
C LYS A 203 -1.94 2.78 -16.92
N GLU A 204 -0.89 2.99 -16.15
CA GLU A 204 0.45 2.46 -16.45
C GLU A 204 0.67 1.06 -15.86
N TYR A 205 0.15 0.78 -14.67
CA TYR A 205 0.54 -0.40 -13.88
C TYR A 205 -0.57 -1.43 -13.65
N SER A 206 -1.78 -1.26 -14.20
CA SER A 206 -2.87 -2.24 -13.98
C SER A 206 -2.62 -3.61 -14.62
N SER A 207 -1.99 -3.65 -15.79
CA SER A 207 -1.59 -4.91 -16.42
C SER A 207 -0.58 -5.66 -15.55
N LEU A 208 0.44 -4.96 -15.06
CA LEU A 208 1.44 -5.52 -14.17
C LEU A 208 0.82 -6.00 -12.85
N TYR A 209 -0.02 -5.18 -12.23
CA TYR A 209 -0.74 -5.55 -11.01
C TYR A 209 -1.56 -6.83 -11.20
N THR A 210 -2.31 -6.93 -12.30
CA THR A 210 -3.12 -8.12 -12.61
C THR A 210 -2.24 -9.35 -12.82
N ALA A 211 -1.10 -9.19 -13.53
CA ALA A 211 -0.13 -10.26 -13.71
C ALA A 211 0.52 -10.70 -12.39
N MET A 212 0.80 -9.77 -11.48
CA MET A 212 1.34 -10.07 -10.15
C MET A 212 0.33 -10.82 -9.29
N LEU A 213 -0.94 -10.40 -9.30
CA LEU A 213 -2.00 -11.08 -8.58
C LEU A 213 -2.20 -12.51 -9.11
N ALA A 214 -2.31 -12.69 -10.43
CA ALA A 214 -2.42 -14.02 -11.03
C ALA A 214 -1.23 -14.92 -10.69
N LYS A 215 0.00 -14.38 -10.65
CA LYS A 215 1.19 -15.13 -10.20
C LYS A 215 1.08 -15.55 -8.74
N LEU A 216 0.59 -14.69 -7.86
CA LEU A 216 0.40 -15.01 -6.45
C LEU A 216 -0.67 -16.09 -6.24
N GLU A 217 -1.77 -16.03 -7.01
CA GLU A 217 -2.81 -17.06 -7.01
C GLU A 217 -2.24 -18.42 -7.48
N MET A 218 -1.46 -18.42 -8.57
CA MET A 218 -0.77 -19.64 -9.02
C MET A 218 0.21 -20.21 -7.98
N ILE A 219 0.94 -19.34 -7.27
CA ILE A 219 1.82 -19.77 -6.18
C ILE A 219 1.01 -20.36 -5.03
N MET A 220 -0.15 -19.76 -4.72
CA MET A 220 -1.06 -20.24 -3.67
C MET A 220 -1.59 -21.64 -3.96
N ASP A 221 -1.89 -21.94 -5.23
CA ASP A 221 -2.39 -23.24 -5.68
C ASP A 221 -1.28 -24.31 -5.80
N ASP A 222 -0.01 -23.92 -5.76
CA ASP A 222 1.10 -24.86 -5.83
C ASP A 222 1.24 -25.66 -4.51
N PRO A 223 1.34 -27.00 -4.56
CA PRO A 223 1.35 -27.84 -3.36
C PRO A 223 2.59 -27.64 -2.48
N TYR A 224 3.68 -27.12 -3.04
CA TYR A 224 4.92 -26.85 -2.30
C TYR A 224 5.03 -25.40 -1.86
N HIS A 225 4.79 -24.46 -2.77
CA HIS A 225 4.97 -23.03 -2.54
C HIS A 225 3.75 -22.39 -1.86
N GLY A 226 2.54 -22.92 -2.07
CA GLY A 226 1.30 -22.40 -1.48
C GLY A 226 1.34 -22.34 0.04
N PRO A 227 1.63 -23.45 0.75
CA PRO A 227 1.76 -23.45 2.20
C PRO A 227 2.81 -22.46 2.72
N LYS A 228 3.93 -22.28 2.00
CA LYS A 228 4.98 -21.33 2.36
C LYS A 228 4.49 -19.88 2.22
N LEU A 229 3.80 -19.56 1.13
CA LEU A 229 3.22 -18.23 0.93
C LEU A 229 2.19 -17.92 2.02
N VAL A 230 1.29 -18.87 2.34
CA VAL A 230 0.31 -18.71 3.43
C VAL A 230 1.00 -18.43 4.76
N GLN A 231 2.00 -19.24 5.13
CA GLN A 231 2.76 -19.05 6.37
C GLN A 231 3.45 -17.68 6.42
N GLN A 232 4.03 -17.25 5.30
CA GLN A 232 4.67 -15.95 5.17
C GLN A 232 3.67 -14.82 5.41
N LEU A 233 2.52 -14.83 4.74
CA LEU A 233 1.49 -13.80 4.87
C LEU A 233 0.92 -13.73 6.30
N HIS A 234 0.75 -14.87 6.97
CA HIS A 234 0.37 -14.92 8.39
C HIS A 234 1.44 -14.30 9.29
N SER A 235 2.72 -14.64 9.06
CA SER A 235 3.84 -14.10 9.82
C SER A 235 3.95 -12.59 9.68
N TRP A 236 3.75 -12.07 8.46
CA TRP A 236 3.79 -10.64 8.18
C TRP A 236 2.62 -9.91 8.83
N ALA A 237 1.41 -10.48 8.75
CA ALA A 237 0.23 -9.95 9.44
C ALA A 237 0.44 -9.87 10.95
N ALA A 238 0.92 -10.95 11.56
CA ALA A 238 1.19 -11.00 13.00
C ALA A 238 2.27 -9.98 13.43
N ALA A 239 3.34 -9.84 12.64
CA ALA A 239 4.40 -8.86 12.92
C ALA A 239 3.89 -7.41 12.79
N GLY A 240 3.19 -7.10 11.69
CA GLY A 240 2.61 -5.77 11.47
C GLY A 240 1.58 -5.41 12.53
N TRP A 241 0.73 -6.36 12.92
CA TRP A 241 -0.28 -6.16 13.95
C TRP A 241 0.34 -5.78 15.30
N ARG A 242 1.35 -6.53 15.75
CA ARG A 242 2.10 -6.23 16.99
C ARG A 242 2.81 -4.88 16.92
N GLY A 243 3.49 -4.58 15.82
CA GLY A 243 4.17 -3.30 15.61
C GLY A 243 3.22 -2.11 15.68
N GLY A 244 2.04 -2.23 15.07
CA GLY A 244 0.99 -1.22 15.13
C GLY A 244 0.42 -1.00 16.53
N VAL A 245 0.31 -2.05 17.37
CA VAL A 245 -0.12 -1.92 18.78
C VAL A 245 0.90 -1.07 19.56
N LEU A 246 2.20 -1.38 19.43
CA LEU A 246 3.26 -0.68 20.16
C LEU A 246 3.34 0.80 19.79
N GLN A 247 3.19 1.13 18.50
CA GLN A 247 3.14 2.53 18.07
C GLN A 247 1.91 3.27 18.60
N SER A 248 0.73 2.64 18.62
CA SER A 248 -0.47 3.22 19.23
C SER A 248 -0.30 3.52 20.72
N ARG A 249 0.28 2.57 21.48
CA ARG A 249 0.56 2.76 22.92
C ARG A 249 1.50 3.93 23.17
N ARG A 250 2.62 3.99 22.42
CA ARG A 250 3.58 5.12 22.51
C ARG A 250 2.93 6.46 22.15
N GLN A 251 2.01 6.49 21.19
CA GLN A 251 1.29 7.71 20.81
C GLN A 251 0.27 8.14 21.86
N CYS A 252 -0.43 7.21 22.51
CA CYS A 252 -1.29 7.48 23.66
C CYS A 252 -0.50 8.00 24.86
N GLU A 253 0.63 7.38 25.20
CA GLU A 253 1.50 7.80 26.30
C GLU A 253 2.08 9.21 26.09
N ARG A 254 2.44 9.57 24.84
CA ARG A 254 2.88 10.93 24.50
C ARG A 254 1.78 11.97 24.66
N HIS A 255 0.56 11.68 24.23
CA HIS A 255 -0.58 12.58 24.43
C HIS A 255 -0.96 12.72 25.91
N LEU A 256 -0.93 11.63 26.68
CA LEU A 256 -1.18 11.68 28.13
C LEU A 256 -0.13 12.52 28.85
N LYS A 257 1.15 12.38 28.48
CA LYS A 257 2.23 13.24 29.03
C LYS A 257 2.04 14.70 28.64
N ALA A 258 1.67 15.00 27.39
CA ALA A 258 1.39 16.38 26.96
C ALA A 258 0.24 17.01 27.76
N PHE A 259 -0.82 16.25 28.06
CA PHE A 259 -1.94 16.70 28.89
C PHE A 259 -1.57 16.92 30.37
N SER A 260 -0.61 16.17 30.88
CA SER A 260 -0.11 16.33 32.25
C SER A 260 0.81 17.55 32.43
N PHE A 261 1.42 18.08 31.36
CA PHE A 261 2.26 19.28 31.41
C PHE A 261 1.49 20.59 31.21
N GLU A 262 0.24 20.55 30.72
CA GLU A 262 -0.63 21.74 30.58
C GLU A 262 -1.52 22.01 31.81
N ASN A 263 -1.43 21.17 32.86
CA ASN A 263 -2.29 21.25 34.06
C ASN A 263 -1.54 21.46 35.38
N HIS A 264 -0.30 21.98 35.35
CA HIS A 264 0.35 22.49 36.55
C HIS A 264 0.38 24.03 36.51
N PRO A 265 -0.18 24.73 37.52
CA PRO A 265 -0.22 26.18 37.59
C PRO A 265 1.17 26.82 37.78
#